data_AF-A0A1Y3MLT3-F1
#
_entry.id   AF-A0A1Y3MLT3-F1
#
_cell.length_a   1.000
_cell.length_b   1.000
_cell.length_c   1.000
_cell.angle_alpha   90.00
_cell.angle_beta   90.00
_cell.angle_gamma   90.00
#
_symmetry.space_group_name_H-M   'P 1'
#
loop_
_entity.id
_entity.type
_entity.pdbx_description
1 polymer ?
#
loop_
_entity_poly.entity_id
_entity_poly.type
_entity_poly.pdbx_seq_one_letter_code
_entity_poly.pdbx_strand_id
1 'polypeptide(L)'
;SAFDCMYTLLNNRPNYLDLFVFIKRVLAGLRDPNNEIRILSHLIIQKLCIIAPNIVSQNLEDMVDPLKETLDKKTKKSDVKQEKDKHMELIRSTLRTIIKLSNLADSANYNKFNLFYKSIKSIDFKYIEVFQQLVIEMENSDK
;
A
#
# COMPACT_ATOMS: atom_id res chain seq x y z
N SER A 1 7.49 -14.95 9.92
CA SER A 1 8.48 -13.86 9.93
C SER A 1 8.16 -12.87 11.06
N ALA A 2 9.03 -11.88 11.31
CA ALA A 2 8.73 -10.80 12.27
C ALA A 2 7.49 -9.97 11.85
N PHE A 3 7.30 -9.74 10.54
CA PHE A 3 6.14 -9.01 10.02
C PHE A 3 4.83 -9.80 10.19
N ASP A 4 4.85 -11.13 10.12
CA ASP A 4 3.66 -11.95 10.38
C ASP A 4 3.19 -11.79 11.82
N CYS A 5 4.14 -11.82 12.76
CA CYS A 5 3.85 -11.57 14.16
C CYS A 5 3.28 -10.16 14.37
N MET A 6 3.88 -9.15 13.75
CA MET A 6 3.36 -7.77 13.78
C MET A 6 1.92 -7.68 13.25
N TYR A 7 1.62 -8.36 12.14
CA TYR A 7 0.27 -8.39 11.57
C TYR A 7 -0.74 -9.08 12.50
N THR A 8 -0.37 -10.23 13.09
CA THR A 8 -1.20 -10.94 14.07
C THR A 8 -1.44 -10.10 15.32
N LEU A 9 -0.43 -9.39 15.83
CA LEU A 9 -0.56 -8.51 16.99
C LEU A 9 -1.48 -7.34 16.71
N LEU A 10 -1.36 -6.70 15.54
CA LEU A 10 -2.22 -5.60 15.13
C LEU A 10 -3.70 -6.03 15.06
N ASN A 11 -3.96 -7.25 14.58
CA ASN A 11 -5.33 -7.78 14.48
C ASN A 11 -5.94 -8.14 15.84
N ASN A 12 -5.14 -8.67 16.76
CA ASN A 12 -5.66 -9.23 18.01
C ASN A 12 -5.56 -8.28 19.21
N ARG A 13 -4.53 -7.44 19.27
CA ARG A 13 -4.16 -6.65 20.45
C ARG A 13 -3.59 -5.26 20.10
N PRO A 14 -4.26 -4.43 19.28
CA PRO A 14 -3.74 -3.13 18.86
C PRO A 14 -3.48 -2.16 20.03
N ASN A 15 -4.28 -2.25 21.11
CA ASN A 15 -4.14 -1.38 22.29
C ASN A 15 -2.85 -1.61 23.10
N TYR A 16 -2.12 -2.70 22.84
CA TYR A 16 -0.84 -3.00 23.50
C TYR A 16 0.36 -2.58 22.65
N LEU A 17 0.12 -1.96 21.49
CA LEU A 17 1.16 -1.53 20.57
C LEU A 17 1.37 -0.02 20.68
N ASP A 18 2.63 0.39 20.75
CA ASP A 18 2.98 1.77 20.41
C ASP A 18 2.89 1.94 18.89
N LEU A 19 1.75 2.46 18.43
CA LEU A 19 1.47 2.61 17.00
C LEU A 19 2.37 3.63 16.30
N PHE A 20 2.97 4.59 17.02
CA PHE A 20 3.91 5.57 16.46
C PHE A 20 5.26 4.91 16.11
N VAL A 21 5.73 3.98 16.93
CA VAL A 21 6.93 3.18 16.63
C VAL A 21 6.59 2.09 15.61
N PHE A 22 5.43 1.47 15.76
CA PHE A 22 4.98 0.39 14.89
C PHE A 22 4.91 0.82 13.42
N ILE A 23 4.28 1.96 13.12
CA ILE A 23 4.14 2.43 11.73
C ILE A 23 5.51 2.65 11.06
N LYS A 24 6.50 3.20 11.77
CA LYS A 24 7.86 3.39 11.23
C LYS A 24 8.50 2.08 10.81
N ARG A 25 8.28 1.00 11.57
CA ARG A 25 8.78 -0.34 11.22
C ARG A 25 8.07 -0.90 10.00
N VAL A 26 6.77 -0.67 9.88
CA VAL A 26 5.98 -1.11 8.72
C VAL A 26 6.40 -0.37 7.46
N LEU A 27 6.64 0.95 7.55
CA LEU A 27 7.14 1.76 6.44
C LEU A 27 8.48 1.25 5.90
N ALA A 28 9.39 0.83 6.77
CA ALA A 28 10.65 0.21 6.35
C ALA A 28 10.44 -1.05 5.49
N GLY A 29 9.37 -1.81 5.77
CA GLY A 29 9.01 -3.01 5.01
C GLY A 29 8.55 -2.75 3.57
N LEU A 30 8.15 -1.51 3.24
CA LEU A 30 7.76 -1.15 1.86
C LEU A 30 8.93 -1.23 0.87
N ARG A 31 10.17 -1.09 1.36
CA ARG A 31 11.40 -1.19 0.54
C ARG A 31 12.15 -2.50 0.72
N ASP A 32 11.60 -3.46 1.47
CA ASP A 32 12.26 -4.73 1.76
C ASP A 32 12.65 -5.48 0.47
N PRO A 33 13.82 -6.14 0.38
CA PRO A 33 14.18 -6.92 -0.80
C PRO A 33 13.20 -8.08 -1.08
N ASN A 34 12.51 -8.60 -0.07
CA ASN A 34 11.50 -9.65 -0.22
C ASN A 34 10.11 -9.06 -0.52
N ASN A 35 9.55 -9.41 -1.68
CA ASN A 35 8.22 -8.98 -2.09
C ASN A 35 7.10 -9.43 -1.11
N GLU A 36 7.26 -10.58 -0.44
CA GLU A 36 6.28 -11.05 0.56
C GLU A 36 6.21 -10.10 1.76
N ILE A 37 7.35 -9.56 2.19
CA ILE A 37 7.40 -8.55 3.27
C ILE A 37 6.75 -7.24 2.81
N ARG A 38 6.94 -6.84 1.56
CA ARG A 38 6.25 -5.66 0.99
C ARG A 38 4.74 -5.85 0.98
N ILE A 39 4.26 -6.99 0.49
CA ILE A 39 2.83 -7.33 0.48
C ILE A 39 2.27 -7.33 1.90
N LEU A 40 2.98 -7.92 2.86
CA LEU A 40 2.54 -7.93 4.25
C LEU A 40 2.53 -6.53 4.87
N SER A 41 3.49 -5.68 4.51
CA SER A 41 3.51 -4.27 4.90
C SER A 41 2.29 -3.51 4.38
N HIS A 42 1.91 -3.75 3.11
CA HIS A 42 0.68 -3.21 2.53
C HIS A 42 -0.55 -3.64 3.33
N LEU A 43 -0.69 -4.92 3.67
CA LEU A 43 -1.83 -5.43 4.47
C LEU A 43 -1.90 -4.78 5.86
N ILE A 44 -0.74 -4.62 6.52
CA ILE A 44 -0.65 -3.95 7.81
C ILE A 44 -1.08 -2.48 7.68
N ILE A 45 -0.59 -1.74 6.68
CA ILE A 45 -0.98 -0.33 6.42
C ILE A 45 -2.47 -0.22 6.17
N GLN A 46 -3.02 -1.07 5.30
CA GLN A 46 -4.45 -1.11 4.99
C GLN A 46 -5.31 -1.34 6.25
N LYS A 47 -4.82 -2.10 7.22
CA LYS A 47 -5.49 -2.30 8.51
C LYS A 47 -5.31 -1.08 9.43
N LEU A 48 -4.14 -0.48 9.46
CA LEU A 48 -3.88 0.76 10.20
C LEU A 48 -4.76 1.93 9.72
N CYS A 49 -5.11 1.99 8.43
CA CYS A 49 -6.07 2.96 7.92
C CYS A 49 -7.41 2.94 8.68
N ILE A 50 -7.81 1.78 9.19
CA ILE A 50 -9.06 1.59 9.93
C ILE A 50 -8.83 1.79 11.44
N ILE A 51 -7.75 1.22 11.99
CA ILE A 51 -7.50 1.23 13.44
C ILE A 51 -7.01 2.60 13.93
N ALA A 52 -6.12 3.24 13.17
CA ALA A 52 -5.45 4.48 13.56
C ALA A 52 -5.23 5.40 12.34
N PRO A 53 -6.33 5.88 11.71
CA PRO A 53 -6.26 6.73 10.51
C PRO A 53 -5.36 7.94 10.70
N ASN A 54 -5.43 8.60 11.86
CA ASN A 54 -4.61 9.78 12.18
C ASN A 54 -3.11 9.52 12.08
N ILE A 55 -2.64 8.35 12.55
CA ILE A 55 -1.22 7.99 12.50
C ILE A 55 -0.80 7.74 11.04
N VAL A 56 -1.65 7.08 10.26
CA VAL A 56 -1.39 6.84 8.83
C VAL A 56 -1.35 8.15 8.05
N SER A 57 -2.32 9.04 8.24
CA SER A 57 -2.38 10.35 7.57
C SER A 57 -1.13 11.20 7.84
N GLN A 58 -0.62 11.19 9.07
CA GLN A 58 0.63 11.90 9.43
C GLN A 58 1.87 11.37 8.69
N ASN A 59 1.86 10.13 8.22
CA ASN A 59 2.99 9.48 7.54
C ASN A 59 2.71 9.25 6.04
N LEU A 60 1.66 9.87 5.49
CA LEU A 60 1.17 9.61 4.13
C LEU A 60 2.21 9.98 3.07
N GLU A 61 2.90 11.10 3.25
CA GLU A 61 3.90 11.64 2.33
C GLU A 61 5.15 10.73 2.23
N ASP A 62 5.50 10.05 3.33
CA ASP A 62 6.62 9.12 3.41
C ASP A 62 6.37 7.81 2.65
N MET A 63 5.10 7.45 2.47
CA MET A 63 4.68 6.25 1.73
C MET A 63 4.74 6.44 0.21
N VAL A 64 4.74 7.68 -0.28
CA VAL A 64 4.63 7.95 -1.72
C VAL A 64 5.79 7.35 -2.51
N ASP A 65 7.04 7.59 -2.09
CA ASP A 65 8.21 7.14 -2.86
C ASP A 65 8.32 5.61 -2.89
N PRO A 66 8.23 4.87 -1.77
CA PRO A 66 8.24 3.40 -1.79
C PRO A 66 7.14 2.78 -2.66
N LEU A 67 5.93 3.34 -2.62
CA LEU A 67 4.80 2.86 -3.42
C LEU A 67 5.04 3.13 -4.90
N LYS A 68 5.53 4.33 -5.24
CA LYS A 68 5.89 4.70 -6.62
C LYS A 68 7.02 3.83 -7.17
N GLU A 69 8.09 3.62 -6.41
CA GLU A 69 9.19 2.72 -6.77
C GLU A 69 8.70 1.30 -7.10
N THR A 70 7.69 0.82 -6.36
CA THR A 70 7.09 -0.50 -6.61
C THR A 70 6.31 -0.54 -7.92
N LEU A 71 5.58 0.53 -8.25
CA LEU A 71 4.83 0.65 -9.52
C LEU A 71 5.76 0.83 -10.74
N ASP A 72 6.86 1.56 -10.57
CA ASP A 72 7.81 1.84 -11.65
C ASP A 72 8.73 0.66 -11.96
N LYS A 73 8.80 -0.34 -11.06
CA LYS A 73 9.62 -1.55 -11.26
C LYS A 73 9.12 -2.32 -12.50
N LYS A 74 10.02 -2.54 -13.45
CA LYS A 74 9.74 -3.28 -14.68
C LYS A 74 10.12 -4.76 -14.53
N THR A 75 9.24 -5.65 -14.99
CA THR A 75 9.59 -7.04 -15.24
C THR A 75 10.49 -7.14 -16.46
N LYS A 76 11.40 -8.12 -16.47
CA LYS A 76 12.23 -8.40 -17.65
C LYS A 76 11.43 -9.28 -18.61
N LYS A 77 11.75 -9.19 -19.91
CA LYS A 77 11.11 -10.03 -20.93
C LYS A 77 11.36 -11.52 -20.67
N SER A 78 12.52 -11.86 -20.13
CA SER A 78 12.95 -13.21 -19.75
C SER A 78 12.26 -13.78 -18.52
N ASP A 79 11.52 -12.97 -17.76
CA ASP A 79 10.88 -13.44 -16.53
C ASP A 79 9.85 -14.52 -16.86
N VAL A 80 9.92 -15.61 -16.11
CA VAL A 80 8.98 -16.73 -16.25
C VAL A 80 7.59 -16.29 -15.80
N LYS A 81 6.55 -16.99 -16.27
CA LYS A 81 5.15 -16.64 -15.98
C LYS A 81 4.90 -16.44 -14.48
N GLN A 82 5.45 -17.31 -13.63
CA GLN A 82 5.32 -17.23 -12.18
C GLN A 82 5.89 -15.92 -11.59
N GLU A 83 7.01 -15.41 -12.11
CA GLU A 83 7.60 -14.16 -11.65
C GLU A 83 6.76 -12.95 -12.06
N LYS A 84 6.21 -12.99 -13.27
CA LYS A 84 5.28 -11.96 -13.77
C LYS A 84 4.00 -11.91 -12.93
N ASP A 85 3.45 -13.08 -12.59
CA ASP A 85 2.25 -13.20 -11.75
C ASP A 85 2.51 -12.64 -10.33
N LYS A 86 3.64 -13.02 -9.71
CA LYS A 86 4.07 -12.48 -8.41
C LYS A 86 4.26 -10.95 -8.44
N HIS A 87 4.86 -10.43 -9.50
CA HIS A 87 5.01 -8.99 -9.67
C HIS A 87 3.65 -8.30 -9.79
N MET A 88 2.72 -8.87 -10.58
CA MET A 88 1.38 -8.31 -10.73
C MET A 88 0.58 -8.35 -9.41
N GLU A 89 0.76 -9.39 -8.59
CA GLU A 89 0.19 -9.45 -7.25
C GLU A 89 0.70 -8.32 -6.35
N LEU A 90 2.02 -8.06 -6.38
CA LEU A 90 2.61 -6.93 -5.67
C LEU A 90 2.03 -5.60 -6.16
N ILE A 91 1.88 -5.41 -7.48
CA ILE A 91 1.27 -4.21 -8.05
C ILE A 91 -0.18 -4.04 -7.56
N ARG A 92 -1.00 -5.09 -7.62
CA ARG A 92 -2.38 -5.06 -7.11
C ARG A 92 -2.44 -4.69 -5.63
N SER A 93 -1.58 -5.30 -4.81
CA SER A 93 -1.48 -4.99 -3.37
C SER A 93 -1.08 -3.53 -3.12
N THR A 94 -0.15 -3.00 -3.91
CA THR A 94 0.27 -1.59 -3.87
C THR A 94 -0.89 -0.65 -4.20
N LEU A 95 -1.60 -0.91 -5.31
CA LEU A 95 -2.74 -0.10 -5.75
C LEU A 95 -3.90 -0.11 -4.74
N ARG A 96 -4.25 -1.28 -4.18
CA ARG A 96 -5.25 -1.39 -3.10
C ARG A 96 -4.88 -0.52 -1.89
N THR A 97 -3.61 -0.51 -1.52
CA THR A 97 -3.10 0.33 -0.42
C THR A 97 -3.29 1.81 -0.75
N ILE A 98 -2.92 2.23 -1.96
CA ILE A 98 -3.07 3.62 -2.40
C ILE A 98 -4.55 4.06 -2.38
N ILE A 99 -5.48 3.20 -2.79
CA ILE A 99 -6.92 3.49 -2.74
C ILE A 99 -7.36 3.73 -1.28
N LYS A 100 -7.00 2.84 -0.35
CA LYS A 100 -7.34 3.04 1.08
C LYS A 100 -6.72 4.31 1.66
N LEU A 101 -5.48 4.61 1.29
CA LEU A 101 -4.79 5.83 1.71
C LEU A 101 -5.48 7.09 1.16
N SER A 102 -6.03 7.03 -0.06
CA SER A 102 -6.75 8.17 -0.65
C SER A 102 -8.03 8.53 0.10
N ASN A 103 -8.69 7.56 0.73
CA ASN A 103 -9.86 7.81 1.59
C ASN A 103 -9.51 8.57 2.87
N LEU A 104 -8.23 8.65 3.24
CA LEU A 104 -7.74 9.42 4.39
C LEU A 104 -7.20 10.80 3.99
N ALA A 105 -7.00 11.03 2.70
CA ALA A 105 -6.41 12.23 2.13
C ALA A 105 -7.45 13.33 1.90
N ASP A 106 -8.24 13.67 2.93
CA ASP A 106 -9.26 14.72 2.85
C ASP A 106 -8.69 16.14 3.06
N SER A 107 -7.43 16.25 3.51
CA SER A 107 -6.81 17.54 3.79
C SER A 107 -5.93 18.04 2.65
N ALA A 108 -6.05 19.32 2.32
CA ALA A 108 -5.24 20.02 1.32
C ALA A 108 -3.73 20.07 1.63
N ASN A 109 -3.29 19.47 2.74
CA ASN A 109 -1.90 19.49 3.21
C ASN A 109 -1.02 18.37 2.63
N TYR A 110 -1.59 17.38 1.93
CA TYR A 110 -0.84 16.23 1.40
C TYR A 110 -0.52 16.38 -0.10
N ASN A 111 0.28 17.38 -0.45
CA ASN A 111 0.53 17.75 -1.85
C ASN A 111 1.20 16.62 -2.64
N LYS A 112 2.20 15.92 -2.09
CA LYS A 112 2.91 14.86 -2.83
C LYS A 112 2.00 13.67 -3.06
N PHE A 113 1.26 13.25 -2.03
CA PHE A 113 0.32 12.13 -2.17
C PHE A 113 -0.79 12.48 -3.17
N ASN A 114 -1.36 13.68 -3.09
CA ASN A 114 -2.43 14.11 -4.00
C ASN A 114 -1.98 14.16 -5.46
N LEU A 115 -0.77 14.67 -5.73
CA LEU A 115 -0.19 14.65 -7.08
C LEU A 115 0.08 13.23 -7.57
N PHE A 116 0.62 12.38 -6.71
CA PHE A 116 0.86 10.97 -7.02
C PHE A 116 -0.45 10.23 -7.33
N TYR A 117 -1.47 10.39 -6.50
CA TYR A 117 -2.77 9.77 -6.69
C TYR A 117 -3.47 10.27 -7.97
N LYS A 118 -3.36 11.56 -8.29
CA LYS A 118 -3.81 12.11 -9.58
C LYS A 118 -3.08 11.46 -10.76
N SER A 119 -1.77 11.23 -10.65
CA SER A 119 -1.00 10.56 -11.72
C SER A 119 -1.44 9.12 -11.97
N ILE A 120 -1.87 8.40 -10.92
CA ILE A 120 -2.40 7.03 -11.03
C ILE A 120 -3.77 7.00 -11.70
N LYS A 121 -4.58 8.04 -11.51
CA LYS A 121 -5.87 8.22 -12.18
C LYS A 121 -5.76 8.63 -13.64
N SER A 122 -4.56 8.98 -14.12
CA SER A 122 -4.35 9.33 -15.52
C SER A 122 -4.57 8.12 -16.44
N ILE A 123 -5.13 8.36 -17.62
CA ILE A 123 -5.30 7.30 -18.63
C ILE A 123 -3.97 6.74 -19.14
N ASP A 124 -2.90 7.53 -19.04
CA ASP A 124 -1.55 7.13 -19.42
C ASP A 124 -0.87 6.24 -18.36
N PHE A 125 -1.52 6.01 -17.22
CA PHE A 125 -0.98 5.16 -16.19
C PHE A 125 -0.97 3.69 -16.63
N LYS A 126 0.22 3.08 -16.60
CA LYS A 126 0.47 1.70 -17.06
C LYS A 126 -0.51 0.64 -16.52
N TYR A 127 -1.02 0.82 -15.30
CA TYR A 127 -1.92 -0.13 -14.64
C TYR A 127 -3.33 0.46 -14.44
N ILE A 128 -3.77 1.39 -15.28
CA ILE A 128 -5.06 2.07 -15.14
C ILE A 128 -6.25 1.10 -15.12
N GLU A 129 -6.26 0.09 -15.99
CA GLU A 129 -7.33 -0.93 -16.02
C GLU A 129 -7.41 -1.71 -14.70
N VAL A 130 -6.25 -2.12 -14.17
CA VAL A 130 -6.17 -2.82 -12.88
C VAL A 130 -6.64 -1.90 -11.75
N PHE A 131 -6.24 -0.63 -11.77
CA PHE A 131 -6.66 0.35 -10.79
C PHE A 131 -8.18 0.55 -10.79
N GLN A 132 -8.79 0.72 -11.96
CA GLN A 132 -10.25 0.88 -12.11
C GLN A 132 -11.00 -0.37 -11.62
N GLN A 133 -10.53 -1.57 -11.98
CA GLN A 133 -11.11 -2.81 -11.50
C GLN A 133 -11.06 -2.90 -9.97
N LEU A 134 -9.92 -2.55 -9.36
CA LEU A 134 -9.74 -2.58 -7.91
C LEU A 134 -10.65 -1.58 -7.18
N VAL A 135 -10.87 -0.39 -7.74
CA VAL A 135 -11.81 0.59 -7.17
C VAL A 135 -13.22 -0.01 -7.11
N ILE A 136 -13.69 -0.61 -8.20
CA ILE A 136 -15.00 -1.27 -8.27
C ILE A 136 -15.09 -2.45 -7.29
N GLU A 137 -14.06 -3.30 -7.22
CA GLU A 137 -14.02 -4.43 -6.28
C GLU A 137 -14.15 -3.95 -4.83
N MET A 138 -13.45 -2.87 -4.47
CA MET A 138 -13.43 -2.35 -3.11
C MET A 138 -14.76 -1.68 -2.73
N GLU A 139 -15.35 -0.89 -3.63
CA GLU A 139 -16.68 -0.29 -3.43
C GLU A 139 -17.80 -1.31 -3.22
N ASN A 140 -17.66 -2.50 -3.83
CA ASN A 140 -18.62 -3.59 -3.64
C ASN A 140 -18.36 -4.43 -2.39
N SER A 141 -17.13 -4.44 -1.85
CA SER A 141 -16.78 -5.18 -0.64
C SER A 141 -17.16 -4.45 0.66
N ASP A 142 -17.36 -3.13 0.60
CA ASP A 142 -17.80 -2.30 1.72
C ASP A 142 -19.35 -2.18 1.82
N LYS A 143 -20.10 -2.90 0.97
CA LYS A 143 -21.56 -3.07 1.02
C LYS A 143 -21.95 -4.42 1.62
#